data_AF-D4U280-F1
#
_entry.id   AF-D4U280-F1
#
_cell.length_a   1.000
_cell.length_b   1.000
_cell.length_c   1.000
_cell.angle_alpha   90.00
_cell.angle_beta   90.00
_cell.angle_gamma   90.00
#
_symmetry.space_group_name_H-M   'P 1'
#
loop_
_entity.id
_entity.type
_entity.pdbx_description
1 polymer ?
#
loop_
_entity_poly.entity_id
_entity_poly.type
_entity_poly.pdbx_seq_one_letter_code
_entity_poly.pdbx_strand_id
1 'polypeptide(L)'
;MKTESTLYFDGQFWVGVIERHEADRVRAVRIVFGAQPSDAEFYEFLLAHANALLCGLDEAAWASDMAQRQATHDNPKRAQRQASRLARLKAKARHRGH
;
A
#
# COMPACT_ATOMS: atom_id res chain seq x y z
N MET A 1 16.92 -10.59 0.98
CA MET A 1 15.53 -10.42 0.51
C MET A 1 14.79 -9.57 1.54
N LYS A 2 14.21 -8.45 1.12
CA LYS A 2 13.44 -7.54 2.00
C LYS A 2 12.01 -7.48 1.50
N THR A 3 11.05 -7.48 2.41
CA THR A 3 9.63 -7.25 2.09
C THR A 3 9.20 -5.93 2.73
N GLU A 4 8.57 -5.06 1.96
CA GLU A 4 8.00 -3.80 2.45
C GLU A 4 6.51 -3.74 2.13
N SER A 5 5.77 -3.06 3.00
CA SER A 5 4.35 -2.79 2.79
C SER A 5 4.10 -1.29 2.84
N THR A 6 3.40 -0.79 1.83
CA THR A 6 3.02 0.62 1.73
C THR A 6 1.51 0.71 1.60
N LEU A 7 0.89 1.52 2.45
CA LEU A 7 -0.54 1.83 2.38
C LEU A 7 -0.71 3.32 2.06
N TYR A 8 -1.39 3.62 0.96
CA TYR A 8 -1.62 4.99 0.51
C TYR A 8 -3.03 5.18 -0.06
N PHE A 9 -3.43 6.44 -0.21
CA PHE A 9 -4.68 6.82 -0.87
C PHE A 9 -4.38 7.30 -2.29
N ASP A 10 -4.94 6.67 -3.31
CA ASP A 10 -4.67 6.99 -4.72
C ASP A 10 -5.52 8.14 -5.29
N GLY A 11 -6.37 8.75 -4.45
CA GLY A 11 -7.34 9.78 -4.86
C GLY A 11 -8.78 9.27 -4.84
N GLN A 12 -8.97 7.96 -5.03
CA GLN A 12 -10.28 7.30 -5.03
C GLN A 12 -10.39 6.24 -3.94
N PHE A 13 -9.39 5.37 -3.82
CA PHE A 13 -9.37 4.23 -2.91
C PHE A 13 -8.12 4.18 -2.05
N TRP A 14 -8.24 3.48 -0.93
CA TRP A 14 -7.07 3.04 -0.18
C TRP A 14 -6.46 1.81 -0.83
N VAL A 15 -5.15 1.86 -1.03
CA VAL A 15 -4.37 0.88 -1.78
C VAL A 15 -3.18 0.42 -0.94
N GLY A 16 -3.10 -0.89 -0.71
CA GLY A 16 -1.91 -1.53 -0.17
C GLY A 16 -1.02 -2.06 -1.29
N VAL A 17 0.28 -1.90 -1.15
CA VAL A 17 1.27 -2.52 -2.04
C VAL A 17 2.25 -3.29 -1.17
N ILE A 18 2.48 -4.55 -1.51
CA ILE A 18 3.51 -5.39 -0.89
C ILE A 18 4.61 -5.60 -1.92
N GLU A 19 5.82 -5.14 -1.58
CA GLU A 19 6.99 -5.18 -2.46
C GLU A 19 7.99 -6.20 -1.90
N ARG A 20 8.55 -7.03 -2.78
CA ARG A 20 9.68 -7.93 -2.46
C ARG A 20 10.89 -7.48 -3.26
N HIS A 21 11.94 -7.10 -2.55
CA HIS A 21 13.21 -6.65 -3.11
C HIS A 21 14.25 -7.75 -3.06
N GLU A 22 14.91 -7.95 -4.20
CA GLU A 22 16.03 -8.87 -4.38
C GLU A 22 17.10 -8.25 -5.27
N ALA A 23 18.29 -8.02 -4.71
CA ALA A 23 19.38 -7.27 -5.33
C ALA A 23 18.90 -5.90 -5.87
N ASP A 24 18.90 -5.72 -7.20
CA ASP A 24 18.48 -4.50 -7.89
C ASP A 24 17.14 -4.67 -8.61
N ARG A 25 16.33 -5.62 -8.16
CA ARG A 25 15.01 -5.91 -8.71
C ARG A 25 13.95 -5.91 -7.62
N VAL A 26 12.74 -5.55 -8.05
CA VAL A 26 11.55 -5.50 -7.20
C VAL A 26 10.38 -6.14 -7.94
N ARG A 27 9.53 -6.84 -7.21
CA ARG A 27 8.22 -7.29 -7.68
C ARG A 27 7.19 -6.96 -6.61
N ALA A 28 5.96 -6.71 -7.04
CA ALA A 28 4.95 -6.20 -6.14
C ALA A 28 3.55 -6.74 -6.44
N VAL A 29 2.72 -6.81 -5.41
CA VAL A 29 1.27 -7.05 -5.53
C VAL A 29 0.51 -5.85 -4.99
N ARG A 30 -0.56 -5.47 -5.67
CA ARG A 30 -1.44 -4.35 -5.32
C ARG A 30 -2.77 -4.89 -4.79
N ILE A 31 -3.21 -4.34 -3.66
CA ILE A 31 -4.51 -4.61 -3.02
C ILE A 31 -5.30 -3.30 -2.97
N VAL A 32 -6.58 -3.33 -3.34
CA VAL A 32 -7.49 -2.18 -3.24
C VAL A 32 -8.52 -2.44 -2.16
N PHE A 33 -8.49 -1.65 -1.08
CA PHE A 33 -9.40 -1.77 0.06
C PHE A 33 -10.68 -0.96 -0.10
N GLY A 34 -10.68 0.03 -1.00
CA GLY A 34 -11.79 0.97 -1.14
C GLY A 34 -11.77 2.02 -0.04
N ALA A 35 -12.22 1.66 1.17
CA ALA A 35 -12.15 2.50 2.36
C ALA A 35 -10.81 2.33 3.10
N GLN A 36 -10.49 3.26 4.01
CA GLN A 36 -9.28 3.14 4.83
C GLN A 36 -9.43 1.93 5.76
N PRO A 37 -8.57 0.90 5.66
CA PRO A 37 -8.56 -0.14 6.66
C PRO A 37 -7.98 0.43 7.95
N SER A 38 -8.51 -0.01 9.09
CA SER A 38 -7.83 0.12 10.38
C SER A 38 -6.57 -0.75 10.41
N ASP A 39 -5.69 -0.48 11.38
CA ASP A 39 -4.47 -1.29 11.56
C ASP A 39 -4.81 -2.77 11.81
N ALA A 40 -5.90 -3.05 12.55
CA ALA A 40 -6.36 -4.41 12.81
C ALA A 40 -6.90 -5.08 11.55
N GLU A 41 -7.79 -4.42 10.80
CA GLU A 41 -8.33 -4.96 9.54
C GLU A 41 -7.22 -5.20 8.50
N PHE A 42 -6.25 -4.30 8.43
CA PHE A 42 -5.09 -4.48 7.54
C PHE A 42 -4.26 -5.70 7.96
N TYR A 43 -3.97 -5.84 9.25
CA TYR A 43 -3.20 -6.97 9.79
C TYR A 43 -3.93 -8.30 9.59
N GLU A 44 -5.22 -8.37 9.92
CA GLU A 44 -6.06 -9.55 9.71
C GLU A 44 -6.14 -9.95 8.23
N PHE A 45 -6.29 -8.97 7.33
CA PHE A 45 -6.26 -9.22 5.90
C PHE A 45 -4.95 -9.87 5.46
N LEU A 46 -3.81 -9.36 5.90
CA LEU A 46 -2.50 -9.91 5.56
C LEU A 46 -2.34 -11.35 6.04
N LEU A 47 -2.82 -11.67 7.24
CA LEU A 47 -2.78 -13.03 7.78
C LEU A 47 -3.69 -13.98 6.99
N ALA A 48 -4.94 -13.56 6.76
CA ALA A 48 -5.94 -14.39 6.09
C ALA A 48 -5.58 -14.69 4.63
N HIS A 49 -4.84 -13.79 3.97
CA HIS A 49 -4.51 -13.89 2.54
C HIS A 49 -3.01 -14.11 2.27
N ALA A 50 -2.22 -14.44 3.29
CA ALA A 50 -0.77 -14.56 3.18
C ALA A 50 -0.34 -15.45 2.01
N ASN A 51 -0.93 -16.63 1.87
CA ASN A 51 -0.59 -17.55 0.78
C ASN A 51 -0.92 -16.97 -0.61
N ALA A 52 -2.10 -16.35 -0.77
CA ALA A 52 -2.50 -15.75 -2.04
C ALA A 52 -1.58 -14.57 -2.42
N LEU A 53 -1.17 -13.76 -1.45
CA LEU A 53 -0.23 -12.66 -1.66
C LEU A 53 1.16 -13.17 -2.04
N LEU A 54 1.62 -14.26 -1.42
CA LEU A 54 2.90 -14.90 -1.77
C LEU A 54 2.87 -15.48 -3.17
N CYS A 55 1.83 -16.22 -3.54
CA CYS A 55 1.66 -16.72 -4.91
C CYS A 55 1.59 -15.57 -5.92
N GLY A 56 0.84 -14.52 -5.63
CA GLY A 56 0.77 -13.35 -6.49
C GLY A 56 2.14 -12.65 -6.67
N LEU A 57 2.95 -12.61 -5.61
CA LEU A 57 4.33 -12.12 -5.71
C LEU A 57 5.20 -13.06 -6.55
N ASP A 58 5.04 -14.37 -6.42
CA ASP A 58 5.81 -15.35 -7.20
C ASP A 58 5.52 -15.25 -8.70
N GLU A 59 4.28 -14.98 -9.08
CA GLU A 59 3.84 -14.78 -10.47
C GLU A 59 4.11 -13.36 -11.00
N ALA A 60 4.38 -12.38 -10.13
CA ALA A 60 4.60 -11.00 -10.54
C ALA A 60 5.92 -10.82 -11.31
N ALA A 61 5.87 -10.05 -12.38
CA ALA A 61 7.07 -9.70 -13.15
C ALA A 61 8.06 -8.88 -12.33
N TRP A 62 9.36 -9.14 -12.54
CA TRP A 62 10.44 -8.34 -11.96
C TRP A 62 10.60 -7.02 -12.70
N ALA A 63 10.73 -5.94 -11.94
CA ALA A 63 11.12 -4.61 -12.40
C ALA A 63 12.49 -4.21 -11.81
N SER A 64 13.16 -3.22 -12.40
CA SER A 64 14.40 -2.67 -11.84
C SER A 64 14.12 -1.77 -10.64
N ASP A 65 14.77 -2.04 -9.51
CA ASP A 65 14.60 -1.31 -8.25
C ASP A 65 15.22 0.11 -8.31
N MET A 66 16.24 0.30 -9.17
CA MET A 66 16.94 1.59 -9.32
C MET A 66 16.00 2.73 -9.75
N ALA A 67 15.02 2.45 -10.60
CA ALA A 67 14.04 3.45 -11.03
C ALA A 67 13.05 3.84 -9.91
N GLN A 68 12.66 2.90 -9.04
CA GLN A 68 11.75 3.17 -7.93
C GLN A 68 12.44 3.91 -6.78
N ARG A 69 13.69 3.58 -6.44
CA ARG A 69 14.45 4.27 -5.38
C ARG A 69 14.59 5.78 -5.64
N GLN A 70 14.64 6.19 -6.91
CA GLN A 70 14.64 7.62 -7.28
C GLN A 70 13.29 8.30 -7.03
N ALA A 71 12.17 7.59 -7.18
CA ALA A 71 10.82 8.11 -6.96
C ALA A 71 10.41 8.11 -5.46
N THR A 72 10.95 7.20 -4.65
CA THR A 72 10.60 7.02 -3.22
C THR A 72 11.38 7.90 -2.25
N HIS A 73 12.22 8.84 -2.75
CA HIS A 73 12.89 9.83 -1.89
C HIS A 73 11.89 10.78 -1.19
N ASP A 74 10.61 10.74 -1.55
CA ASP A 74 9.53 11.28 -0.74
C ASP A 74 9.21 10.35 0.44
N ASN A 75 9.72 10.72 1.62
CA ASN A 75 9.57 10.02 2.90
C ASN A 75 8.19 9.32 3.04
N PRO A 76 8.11 7.97 2.99
CA PRO A 76 6.85 7.23 2.96
C PRO A 76 5.96 7.49 4.19
N LYS A 77 6.57 7.88 5.32
CA LYS A 77 5.86 8.33 6.52
C LYS A 77 5.08 9.63 6.32
N ARG A 78 5.59 10.53 5.47
CA ARG A 78 4.90 11.77 5.08
C ARG A 78 3.72 11.44 4.16
N ALA A 79 3.90 10.57 3.18
CA ALA A 79 2.83 10.11 2.29
C ALA A 79 1.69 9.45 3.08
N GLN A 80 2.01 8.56 4.02
CA GLN A 80 1.03 7.92 4.89
C GLN A 80 0.28 8.95 5.77
N ARG A 81 0.98 9.92 6.37
CA ARG A 81 0.36 10.99 7.16
C ARG A 81 -0.56 11.89 6.32
N GLN A 82 -0.16 12.23 5.11
CA GLN A 82 -0.99 13.00 4.18
C GLN A 82 -2.22 12.20 3.75
N ALA A 83 -2.08 10.92 3.44
CA ALA A 83 -3.19 10.02 3.13
C ALA A 83 -4.20 9.94 4.29
N SER A 84 -3.74 9.72 5.52
CA SER A 84 -4.58 9.72 6.72
C SER A 84 -5.28 11.06 6.96
N ARG A 85 -4.59 12.19 6.69
CA ARG A 85 -5.21 13.53 6.79
C ARG A 85 -6.32 13.72 5.76
N LEU A 86 -6.08 13.34 4.50
CA LEU A 86 -7.06 13.47 3.42
C LEU A 86 -8.28 12.57 3.65
N ALA A 87 -8.08 11.33 4.09
CA ALA A 87 -9.19 10.45 4.43
C ALA A 87 -10.03 10.99 5.59
N ARG A 88 -9.40 11.54 6.63
CA ARG A 88 -10.11 12.20 7.74
C ARG A 88 -10.92 13.41 7.28
N LEU A 89 -10.42 14.18 6.31
CA LEU A 89 -11.16 15.30 5.72
C LEU A 89 -12.36 14.82 4.90
N LYS A 90 -12.20 13.78 4.07
CA LYS A 90 -13.31 13.17 3.30
C LYS A 90 -14.38 12.57 4.23
N ALA A 91 -13.99 11.88 5.30
CA ALA A 91 -14.92 11.34 6.29
C ALA A 91 -15.75 12.45 6.96
N LYS A 92 -15.12 13.58 7.33
CA LYS A 92 -15.83 14.74 7.90
C LYS A 92 -16.79 15.41 6.91
N ALA A 93 -16.45 15.45 5.63
CA ALA A 93 -17.34 15.99 4.60
C ALA A 93 -18.60 15.13 4.40
N ARG A 94 -18.47 13.80 4.52
CA ARG A 94 -19.61 12.86 4.44
C ARG A 94 -20.62 13.00 5.60
N HIS A 95 -20.19 13.40 6.79
CA HIS A 95 -21.05 13.52 7.97
C HIS A 95 -21.78 14.86 8.14
N ARG A 96 -21.46 15.89 7.33
CA ARG A 96 -22.11 17.23 7.43
C ARG A 96 -23.26 17.43 6.43
N GLY A 97 -23.73 16.36 5.80
CA GLY A 97 -24.80 16.37 4.79
C GLY A 97 -26.07 15.65 5.22
N HIS A 98 -26.44 15.72 6.49
CA HIS A 98 -27.75 15.29 7.02
C HIS A 98 -28.39 16.40 7.84
#